data_AF-A0A7C5VU06-F1
#
_entry.id   AF-A0A7C5VU06-F1
#
_cell.length_a   1.000
_cell.length_b   1.000
_cell.length_c   1.000
_cell.angle_alpha   90.00
_cell.angle_beta   90.00
_cell.angle_gamma   90.00
#
_symmetry.space_group_name_H-M   'P 1'
#
loop_
_entity.id
_entity.type
_entity.pdbx_description
1 polymer ?
#
loop_
_entity_poly.entity_id
_entity_poly.type
_entity_poly.pdbx_seq_one_letter_code
_entity_poly.pdbx_strand_id
1 'polypeptide(L)'
;MSDRRLRWLSRGKVIPREGVVRGPESALPSWFNHVLDLVVRVPVESLAWDELAGLVQQALTADLVRLWTYRPEEGLRLLAQRGEATAPPKDVTRPAPSGFERLSPGTLVIGPLVGTSWEAVLGQGDQTELSRDRIAQVLVLPLHTGGRVVGRLDVGRRRALAFTEPDRA
;
A
#
# COMPACT_ATOMS: atom_id res chain seq x y z
N MET A 1 -48.46 -25.83 16.66
CA MET A 1 -48.25 -26.42 15.33
C MET A 1 -48.27 -25.27 14.33
N SER A 2 -47.12 -24.62 14.14
CA SER A 2 -46.24 -24.75 12.97
C SER A 2 -46.82 -24.15 11.71
N ASP A 3 -46.41 -22.91 11.40
CA ASP A 3 -46.24 -22.53 10.00
C ASP A 3 -45.01 -21.63 9.83
N ARG A 4 -43.92 -22.31 9.51
CA ARG A 4 -42.75 -21.76 8.82
C ARG A 4 -43.21 -21.32 7.45
N ARG A 5 -43.36 -20.02 7.20
CA ARG A 5 -43.25 -19.48 5.84
C ARG A 5 -42.97 -17.98 5.89
N LEU A 6 -41.94 -17.60 5.13
CA LEU A 6 -41.62 -16.23 4.68
C LEU A 6 -40.81 -15.34 5.66
N ARG A 7 -39.68 -15.86 6.15
CA ARG A 7 -38.51 -15.03 6.53
C ARG A 7 -37.57 -14.85 5.34
N TRP A 8 -37.97 -14.14 4.27
CA TRP A 8 -37.04 -13.86 3.15
C TRP A 8 -37.21 -12.50 2.45
N LEU A 9 -37.98 -11.55 3.01
CA LEU A 9 -38.20 -10.25 2.36
C LEU A 9 -37.95 -9.01 3.22
N SER A 10 -37.21 -9.13 4.32
CA SER A 10 -36.59 -7.95 4.95
C SER A 10 -35.31 -7.61 4.18
N ARG A 11 -35.47 -7.08 2.96
CA ARG A 11 -34.42 -6.31 2.27
C ARG A 11 -34.17 -5.05 3.09
N GLY A 12 -33.38 -5.18 4.15
CA GLY A 12 -32.57 -4.08 4.62
C GLY A 12 -31.69 -3.71 3.44
N LYS A 13 -32.00 -2.58 2.78
CA LYS A 13 -31.07 -1.91 1.88
C LYS A 13 -29.81 -1.68 2.71
N VAL A 14 -28.83 -2.56 2.56
CA VAL A 14 -27.45 -2.27 2.92
C VAL A 14 -27.06 -1.16 1.96
N ILE A 15 -27.17 0.08 2.45
CA ILE A 15 -26.50 1.21 1.83
C ILE A 15 -25.02 0.82 1.89
N PRO A 16 -24.34 0.59 0.75
CA PRO A 16 -22.91 0.36 0.77
C PRO A 16 -22.30 1.61 1.42
N ARG A 17 -21.59 1.45 2.53
CA ARG A 17 -20.72 2.52 3.00
C ARG A 17 -19.66 2.71 1.92
N GLU A 18 -19.82 3.77 1.14
CA GLU A 18 -18.78 4.30 0.27
C GLU A 18 -17.50 4.47 1.09
N GLY A 19 -16.40 3.88 0.59
CA GLY A 19 -15.11 3.85 1.28
C GLY A 19 -14.20 2.68 0.89
N VAL A 20 -14.70 1.65 0.21
CA VAL A 20 -13.82 0.66 -0.43
C VAL A 20 -13.60 1.08 -1.87
N VAL A 21 -12.57 1.90 -2.10
CA VAL A 21 -12.07 2.14 -3.46
C VAL A 21 -11.43 0.83 -3.92
N ARG A 22 -12.20 0.03 -4.66
CA ARG A 22 -11.66 -1.01 -5.53
C ARG A 22 -10.98 -0.28 -6.70
N GLY A 23 -9.66 -0.11 -6.62
CA GLY A 23 -8.86 0.16 -7.81
C GLY A 23 -9.03 -0.97 -8.83
N PRO A 24 -8.78 -0.73 -10.13
CA PRO A 24 -8.89 -1.76 -11.15
C PRO A 24 -8.03 -2.96 -10.75
N GLU A 25 -8.57 -4.16 -10.89
CA GLU A 25 -7.83 -5.40 -10.66
C GLU A 25 -6.51 -5.33 -11.45
N SER A 26 -5.37 -5.32 -10.75
CA SER A 26 -3.99 -5.38 -11.25
C SER A 26 -3.38 -4.13 -11.93
N ALA A 27 -3.04 -3.12 -11.13
CA ALA A 27 -2.01 -2.13 -11.51
C ALA A 27 -0.57 -2.65 -11.32
N LEU A 28 -0.40 -3.76 -10.58
CA LEU A 28 0.88 -4.42 -10.37
C LEU A 28 0.89 -5.76 -11.10
N PRO A 29 2.02 -6.19 -11.68
CA PRO A 29 2.15 -7.52 -12.22
C PRO A 29 1.79 -8.58 -11.18
N SER A 30 1.11 -9.66 -11.59
CA SER A 30 0.70 -10.74 -10.68
C SER A 30 1.88 -11.39 -9.94
N TRP A 31 3.07 -11.41 -10.57
CA TRP A 31 4.30 -11.92 -9.95
C TRP A 31 4.83 -11.02 -8.83
N PHE A 32 4.53 -9.72 -8.85
CA PHE A 32 5.11 -8.74 -7.93
C PHE A 32 4.64 -8.95 -6.48
N ASN A 33 3.34 -9.19 -6.30
CA ASN A 33 2.78 -9.55 -5.00
C ASN A 33 3.40 -10.87 -4.48
N HIS A 34 3.62 -11.84 -5.38
CA HIS A 34 4.20 -13.13 -5.00
C HIS A 34 5.66 -13.01 -4.57
N VAL A 35 6.46 -12.19 -5.25
CA VAL A 35 7.86 -11.92 -4.87
C VAL A 35 7.93 -11.21 -3.53
N LEU A 36 7.09 -10.19 -3.31
CA LEU A 36 7.05 -9.48 -2.03
C LEU A 36 6.61 -10.40 -0.86
N ASP A 37 5.62 -11.26 -1.08
CA ASP A 37 5.15 -12.25 -0.11
C ASP A 37 6.21 -13.33 0.21
N LEU A 38 7.06 -13.69 -0.75
CA LEU A 38 8.18 -14.62 -0.54
C LEU A 38 9.33 -13.95 0.21
N VAL A 39 9.62 -12.70 -0.13
CA VAL A 39 10.68 -11.88 0.48
C VAL A 39 10.42 -11.67 1.98
N VAL A 40 9.18 -11.43 2.40
CA VAL A 40 8.83 -11.25 3.83
C VAL A 40 8.86 -12.54 4.67
N ARG A 41 9.14 -13.70 4.05
CA ARG A 41 9.41 -14.96 4.79
C ARG A 41 10.89 -15.12 5.15
N VAL A 42 11.76 -14.32 4.56
CA VAL A 42 13.18 -14.23 4.88
C VAL A 42 13.35 -13.28 6.07
N PRO A 43 14.28 -13.53 7.02
CA PRO A 43 14.58 -12.56 8.07
C PRO A 43 14.88 -11.19 7.46
N VAL A 44 14.28 -10.14 8.03
CA VAL A 44 14.37 -8.77 7.50
C VAL A 44 15.83 -8.31 7.41
N GLU A 45 16.70 -8.81 8.28
CA GLU A 45 18.13 -8.48 8.30
C GLU A 45 18.94 -9.13 7.17
N SER A 46 18.37 -10.14 6.51
CA SER A 46 19.06 -10.94 5.47
C SER A 46 18.72 -10.49 4.04
N LEU A 47 17.89 -9.46 3.88
CA LEU A 47 17.45 -8.99 2.56
C LEU A 47 18.13 -7.68 2.15
N ALA A 48 18.56 -7.59 0.90
CA ALA A 48 19.07 -6.36 0.29
C ALA A 48 17.91 -5.41 -0.08
N TRP A 49 17.29 -4.78 0.93
CA TRP A 49 16.13 -3.90 0.73
C TRP A 49 16.37 -2.75 -0.25
N ASP A 50 17.59 -2.21 -0.30
CA ASP A 50 17.96 -1.16 -1.23
C ASP A 50 18.02 -1.62 -2.69
N GLU A 51 18.36 -2.89 -2.94
CA GLU A 51 18.33 -3.51 -4.27
C GLU A 51 16.89 -3.80 -4.67
N LEU A 52 16.09 -4.35 -3.75
CA LEU A 52 14.66 -4.57 -3.99
C LEU A 52 13.96 -3.26 -4.34
N ALA A 53 14.18 -2.19 -3.56
CA ALA A 53 13.63 -0.88 -3.86
C ALA A 53 14.06 -0.37 -5.25
N GLY A 54 15.29 -0.66 -5.67
CA GLY A 54 15.78 -0.33 -7.02
C GLY A 54 15.06 -1.10 -8.12
N LEU A 55 14.84 -2.40 -7.93
CA LEU A 55 14.06 -3.24 -8.86
C LEU A 55 12.62 -2.76 -8.98
N VAL A 56 11.97 -2.46 -7.85
CA VAL A 56 10.62 -1.87 -7.85
C VAL A 56 10.60 -0.54 -8.58
N GLN A 57 11.60 0.31 -8.35
CA GLN A 57 11.69 1.62 -8.98
C GLN A 57 11.78 1.51 -10.50
N GLN A 58 12.59 0.58 -10.99
CA GLN A 58 12.74 0.32 -12.42
C GLN A 58 11.46 -0.26 -13.03
N ALA A 59 10.91 -1.33 -12.43
CA ALA A 59 9.73 -2.01 -12.93
C ALA A 59 8.51 -1.09 -13.01
N LEU A 60 8.34 -0.21 -12.02
CA LEU A 60 7.21 0.71 -11.93
C LEU A 60 7.57 2.12 -12.37
N THR A 61 8.67 2.34 -13.11
CA THR A 61 9.12 3.66 -13.61
C THR A 61 8.88 4.77 -12.57
N ALA A 62 9.31 4.53 -11.33
CA ALA A 62 8.93 5.34 -10.18
C ALA A 62 9.97 6.44 -9.89
N ASP A 63 9.49 7.61 -9.48
CA ASP A 63 10.35 8.70 -9.01
C ASP A 63 10.79 8.49 -7.56
N LEU A 64 9.98 7.77 -6.78
CA LEU A 64 10.21 7.46 -5.37
C LEU A 64 9.68 6.05 -5.04
N VAL A 65 10.47 5.28 -4.31
CA VAL A 65 10.06 4.00 -3.70
C VAL A 65 10.43 4.01 -2.23
N ARG A 66 9.51 3.63 -1.35
CA ARG A 66 9.76 3.43 0.08
C ARG A 66 9.25 2.06 0.50
N LEU A 67 10.10 1.30 1.19
CA LEU A 67 9.75 0.02 1.77
C LEU A 67 9.76 0.14 3.29
N TRP A 68 8.67 -0.26 3.92
CA TRP A 68 8.46 -0.19 5.36
C TRP A 68 8.21 -1.58 5.93
N THR A 69 8.78 -1.87 7.09
CA THR A 69 8.34 -2.99 7.94
C THR A 69 7.35 -2.46 8.97
N TYR A 70 6.35 -3.27 9.31
CA TYR A 70 5.35 -2.97 10.33
C TYR A 70 5.50 -3.91 11.52
N ARG A 71 5.51 -3.35 12.71
CA ARG A 71 5.33 -4.09 13.98
C ARG A 71 4.26 -3.39 14.81
N PRO A 72 3.29 -4.10 15.40
CA PRO A 72 2.19 -3.46 16.14
C PRO A 72 2.64 -2.48 17.23
N GLU A 73 3.69 -2.82 17.98
CA GLU A 73 4.18 -2.01 19.10
C GLU A 73 5.11 -0.87 18.67
N GLU A 74 5.78 -1.00 17.51
CA GLU A 74 6.78 -0.04 17.05
C GLU A 74 6.24 0.88 15.94
N GLY A 75 5.24 0.42 15.19
CA GLY A 75 4.72 1.11 14.01
C GLY A 75 5.44 0.71 12.72
N LEU A 76 5.46 1.64 11.75
CA LEU A 76 6.10 1.51 10.45
C LEU A 76 7.53 2.03 10.51
N ARG A 77 8.51 1.15 10.33
CA ARG A 77 9.92 1.51 10.23
C ARG A 77 10.40 1.44 8.79
N LEU A 78 11.08 2.48 8.32
CA LEU A 78 11.63 2.51 6.97
C LEU A 78 12.80 1.51 6.85
N LEU A 79 12.73 0.65 5.84
CA LEU A 79 13.78 -0.32 5.49
C LEU A 79 14.66 0.19 4.35
N ALA A 80 14.05 0.75 3.32
CA ALA A 80 14.76 1.30 2.17
C ALA A 80 13.97 2.44 1.52
N GLN A 81 14.72 3.37 0.93
CA GLN A 81 14.18 4.41 0.05
C GLN A 81 15.06 4.55 -1.19
N ARG A 82 14.43 4.64 -2.35
CA ARG A 82 15.08 4.96 -3.63
C ARG A 82 14.36 6.10 -4.33
N GLY A 83 15.10 6.88 -5.10
CA GLY A 83 14.61 8.09 -5.79
C GLY A 83 15.14 9.40 -5.20
N GLU A 84 14.99 10.49 -5.95
CA GLU A 84 15.42 11.83 -5.56
C GLU A 84 14.44 12.48 -4.56
N ALA A 85 14.16 11.82 -3.44
CA ALA A 85 13.40 12.44 -2.36
C ALA A 85 14.35 13.04 -1.32
N THR A 86 13.84 13.98 -0.52
CA THR A 86 14.54 14.38 0.70
C THR A 86 14.81 13.12 1.51
N ALA A 87 16.08 12.80 1.76
CA ALA A 87 16.43 11.60 2.50
C ALA A 87 15.78 11.71 3.89
N PRO A 88 14.87 10.78 4.27
CA PRO A 88 14.43 10.70 5.65
C PRO A 88 15.66 10.37 6.51
N PRO A 89 15.67 10.79 7.79
CA PRO A 89 16.67 10.32 8.73
C PRO A 89 16.85 8.79 8.65
N LYS A 90 18.08 8.30 8.90
CA LYS A 90 18.24 6.86 9.16
C LYS A 90 17.38 6.52 10.39
N ASP A 91 16.67 5.39 10.33
CA ASP A 91 15.79 4.90 11.41
C ASP A 91 14.52 5.73 11.67
N VAL A 92 13.84 6.20 10.61
CA VAL A 92 12.49 6.75 10.76
C VAL A 92 11.49 5.64 11.07
N THR A 93 10.90 5.74 12.26
CA THR A 93 9.72 4.99 12.67
C THR A 93 8.52 5.93 12.76
N ARG A 94 7.36 5.47 12.28
CA ARG A 94 6.10 6.23 12.22
C ARG A 94 4.95 5.42 12.78
N PRO A 95 3.93 6.07 13.36
CA PRO A 95 2.68 5.38 13.67
C PRO A 95 2.05 4.85 12.39
N ALA A 96 1.54 3.61 12.43
CA ALA A 96 0.70 3.11 11.36
C ALA A 96 -0.66 3.83 11.38
N PRO A 97 -1.29 4.09 10.22
CA PRO A 97 -2.64 4.63 10.18
C PRO A 97 -3.65 3.74 10.90
N SER A 98 -4.75 4.33 11.38
CA SER A 98 -5.78 3.58 12.09
C SER A 98 -6.42 2.50 11.20
N GLY A 99 -6.41 1.24 11.66
CA GLY A 99 -6.97 0.11 10.92
C GLY A 99 -6.03 -0.46 9.85
N PHE A 100 -4.80 0.05 9.73
CA PHE A 100 -3.79 -0.46 8.81
C PHE A 100 -3.54 -1.97 9.02
N GLU A 101 -3.55 -2.44 10.26
CA GLU A 101 -3.34 -3.83 10.63
C GLU A 101 -4.47 -4.78 10.18
N ARG A 102 -5.62 -4.22 9.79
CA ARG A 102 -6.83 -4.96 9.37
C ARG A 102 -7.05 -4.95 7.87
N LEU A 103 -6.14 -4.33 7.11
CA LEU A 103 -6.21 -4.36 5.66
C LEU A 103 -6.10 -5.80 5.17
N SER A 104 -6.89 -6.14 4.15
CA SER A 104 -6.94 -7.50 3.63
C SER A 104 -5.79 -7.73 2.63
N PRO A 105 -5.30 -8.98 2.49
CA PRO A 105 -4.37 -9.32 1.42
C PRO A 105 -4.88 -8.85 0.05
N GLY A 106 -3.98 -8.30 -0.77
CA GLY A 106 -4.34 -7.75 -2.08
C GLY A 106 -4.97 -6.35 -2.05
N THR A 107 -5.11 -5.73 -0.88
CA THR A 107 -5.46 -4.30 -0.78
C THR A 107 -4.43 -3.47 -1.54
N LEU A 108 -4.89 -2.57 -2.39
CA LEU A 108 -4.04 -1.68 -3.19
C LEU A 108 -4.76 -0.34 -3.31
N VAL A 109 -4.10 0.74 -2.92
CA VAL A 109 -4.65 2.10 -3.06
C VAL A 109 -3.78 2.86 -4.04
N ILE A 110 -4.39 3.36 -5.11
CA ILE A 110 -3.71 4.08 -6.18
C ILE A 110 -4.52 5.31 -6.53
N GLY A 111 -3.83 6.40 -6.78
CA GLY A 111 -4.46 7.60 -7.30
C GLY A 111 -3.58 8.83 -7.18
N PRO A 112 -4.13 10.00 -7.54
CA PRO A 112 -3.47 11.26 -7.29
C PRO A 112 -3.30 11.48 -5.78
N LEU A 113 -2.17 12.08 -5.37
CA LEU A 113 -1.93 12.42 -3.97
C LEU A 113 -3.04 13.33 -3.42
N VAL A 114 -3.53 14.26 -4.23
CA VAL A 114 -4.67 15.15 -3.89
C VAL A 114 -5.97 14.53 -4.42
N GLY A 115 -6.99 14.44 -3.56
CA GLY A 115 -8.34 13.99 -3.93
C GLY A 115 -8.60 12.49 -3.77
N THR A 116 -7.56 11.69 -3.45
CA THR A 116 -7.72 10.28 -3.06
C THR A 116 -7.80 10.18 -1.52
N SER A 117 -8.66 9.29 -1.04
CA SER A 117 -8.74 8.92 0.39
C SER A 117 -7.57 8.00 0.73
N TRP A 118 -6.65 8.49 1.56
CA TRP A 118 -5.39 7.81 1.90
C TRP A 118 -5.32 7.36 3.35
N GLU A 119 -6.26 7.79 4.20
CA GLU A 119 -6.22 7.68 5.66
C GLU A 119 -6.10 6.24 6.19
N ALA A 120 -6.46 5.24 5.40
CA ALA A 120 -6.27 3.84 5.77
C ALA A 120 -4.83 3.33 5.56
N VAL A 121 -4.03 4.00 4.72
CA VAL A 121 -2.72 3.51 4.26
C VAL A 121 -1.57 4.51 4.41
N LEU A 122 -1.82 5.82 4.42
CA LEU A 122 -0.82 6.88 4.64
C LEU A 122 -1.23 7.79 5.79
N GLY A 123 -0.28 8.08 6.67
CA GLY A 123 -0.45 9.11 7.68
C GLY A 123 -0.35 10.52 7.07
N GLN A 124 -0.78 11.53 7.83
CA GLN A 124 -0.66 12.94 7.39
C GLN A 124 0.80 13.35 7.12
N GLY A 125 1.75 12.83 7.91
CA GLY A 125 3.18 13.06 7.70
C GLY A 125 3.69 12.50 6.38
N ASP A 126 3.22 11.31 5.98
CA ASP A 126 3.57 10.68 4.70
C ASP A 126 3.06 11.55 3.54
N GLN A 127 1.79 11.96 3.58
CA GLN A 127 1.18 12.79 2.54
C GLN A 127 1.88 14.15 2.41
N THR A 128 2.27 14.76 3.54
CA THR A 128 3.00 16.03 3.57
C THR A 128 4.38 15.91 2.89
N GLU A 129 5.10 14.82 3.15
CA GLU A 129 6.40 14.58 2.53
C GLU A 129 6.30 14.27 1.05
N LEU A 130 5.35 13.43 0.64
CA LEU A 130 5.09 13.15 -0.77
C LEU A 130 4.75 14.44 -1.53
N SER A 131 3.96 15.33 -0.92
CA SER A 131 3.64 16.64 -1.48
C SER A 131 4.88 17.53 -1.61
N ARG A 132 5.74 17.56 -0.56
CA ARG A 132 7.01 18.29 -0.58
C ARG A 132 7.96 17.78 -1.67
N ASP A 133 8.01 16.47 -1.87
CA ASP A 133 8.82 15.81 -2.92
C ASP A 133 8.17 15.92 -4.33
N ARG A 134 7.06 16.67 -4.44
CA ARG A 134 6.29 16.92 -5.68
C ARG A 134 5.73 15.66 -6.33
N ILE A 135 5.41 14.66 -5.52
CA ILE A 135 4.74 13.45 -5.99
C ILE A 135 3.28 13.77 -6.31
N ALA A 136 2.88 13.48 -7.55
CA ALA A 136 1.54 13.72 -8.07
C ALA A 136 0.67 12.45 -7.99
N GLN A 137 1.25 11.29 -8.28
CA GLN A 137 0.57 9.99 -8.28
C GLN A 137 1.23 9.07 -7.27
N VAL A 138 0.42 8.35 -6.51
CA VAL A 138 0.89 7.44 -5.46
C VAL A 138 0.23 6.08 -5.64
N LEU A 139 1.00 5.05 -5.36
CA LEU A 139 0.56 3.67 -5.19
C LEU A 139 1.03 3.21 -3.82
N VAL A 140 0.11 2.65 -3.04
CA VAL A 140 0.40 2.09 -1.72
C VAL A 140 -0.10 0.66 -1.64
N LEU A 141 0.80 -0.24 -1.30
CA LEU A 141 0.55 -1.67 -1.16
C LEU A 141 0.94 -2.13 0.26
N PRO A 142 -0.03 -2.49 1.12
CA PRO A 142 0.27 -3.20 2.36
C PRO A 142 0.82 -4.60 2.07
N LEU A 143 1.97 -4.92 2.65
CA LEU A 143 2.65 -6.20 2.49
C LEU A 143 2.11 -7.21 3.50
N HIS A 144 1.91 -8.46 3.10
CA HIS A 144 1.29 -9.46 3.96
C HIS A 144 2.14 -10.72 4.11
N THR A 145 2.08 -11.36 5.29
CA THR A 145 2.53 -12.73 5.47
C THR A 145 1.56 -13.46 6.41
N GLY A 146 1.21 -14.71 6.08
CA GLY A 146 0.27 -15.48 6.89
C GLY A 146 -1.08 -14.79 7.16
N GLY A 147 -1.54 -13.94 6.22
CA GLY A 147 -2.79 -13.17 6.36
C GLY A 147 -2.70 -11.94 7.27
N ARG A 148 -1.50 -11.54 7.71
CA ARG A 148 -1.27 -10.34 8.54
C ARG A 148 -0.45 -9.32 7.77
N VAL A 149 -0.72 -8.04 8.00
CA VAL A 149 0.12 -6.96 7.47
C VAL A 149 1.48 -6.97 8.17
N VAL A 150 2.56 -6.93 7.39
CA VAL A 150 3.95 -6.91 7.88
C VAL A 150 4.75 -5.73 7.36
N GLY A 151 4.17 -4.91 6.50
CA GLY A 151 4.86 -3.77 5.94
C GLY A 151 4.01 -2.98 4.96
N ARG A 152 4.65 -2.02 4.32
CA ARG A 152 4.04 -1.15 3.34
C ARG A 152 5.04 -0.84 2.25
N LEU A 153 4.60 -0.89 1.00
CA LEU A 153 5.33 -0.36 -0.13
C LEU A 153 4.63 0.93 -0.58
N ASP A 154 5.38 2.01 -0.66
CA ASP A 154 4.92 3.28 -1.24
C ASP A 154 5.70 3.52 -2.53
N VAL A 155 4.98 3.84 -3.60
CA VAL A 155 5.54 4.16 -4.91
C VAL A 155 4.97 5.50 -5.36
N GLY A 156 5.85 6.44 -5.67
CA GLY A 156 5.49 7.80 -6.07
C GLY A 156 5.98 8.14 -7.47
N ARG A 157 5.15 8.87 -8.23
CA ARG A 157 5.50 9.51 -9.49
C ARG A 157 5.20 11.01 -9.44
N ARG A 158 6.11 11.82 -9.95
CA ARG A 158 5.95 13.28 -10.11
C ARG A 158 5.12 13.63 -11.34
N ARG A 159 5.15 12.76 -12.35
CA ARG A 159 4.28 12.90 -13.53
C ARG A 159 2.85 12.55 -13.14
N ALA A 160 1.89 13.35 -13.61
CA ALA A 160 0.46 13.14 -13.35
C ALA A 160 -0.14 11.95 -14.13
N LEU A 161 0.66 11.23 -14.92
CA LEU A 161 0.23 10.02 -15.60
C LEU A 161 -0.11 8.95 -14.58
N ALA A 162 -1.36 8.48 -14.59
CA ALA A 162 -1.82 7.40 -13.75
C ALA A 162 -0.94 6.15 -13.95
N PHE A 163 -0.82 5.32 -12.92
CA PHE A 163 -0.33 3.96 -13.07
C PHE A 163 -1.26 3.24 -14.08
N THR A 164 -0.70 2.70 -15.15
CA THR A 164 -1.46 2.12 -16.28
C THR A 164 -0.90 0.75 -16.64
N GLU A 165 -1.65 -0.05 -17.42
CA GLU A 165 -1.22 -1.39 -17.86
C GLU A 165 0.18 -1.52 -18.52
N PRO A 166 0.83 -0.50 -19.12
CA PRO A 166 2.20 -0.63 -19.64
C PRO A 166 3.28 -0.77 -18.56
N ASP A 167 2.95 -0.61 -17.27
CA ASP A 167 3.84 -0.89 -16.14
C ASP A 167 4.03 -2.42 -15.91
N ARG A 168 3.61 -3.25 -16.89
CA ARG A 168 3.60 -4.72 -16.87
C ARG A 168 4.71 -5.38 -17.70
N ALA A 169 5.51 -4.62 -18.45
CA ALA A 169 6.52 -5.15 -19.38
C ALA A 169 7.87 -5.42 -18.70
#